data_AF-A0AA97GKC2-F1
#
_entry.id   AF-A0AA97GKC2-F1
#
_cell.length_a   1.000
_cell.length_b   1.000
_cell.length_c   1.000
_cell.angle_alpha   90.00
_cell.angle_beta   90.00
_cell.angle_gamma   90.00
#
_symmetry.space_group_name_H-M   'P 1'
#
loop_
_entity.id
_entity.type
_entity.pdbx_description
1 polymer ?
#
loop_
_entity_poly.entity_id
_entity_poly.type
_entity_poly.pdbx_seq_one_letter_code
_entity_poly.pdbx_strand_id
1 'polypeptide(L)'
;MQLVFEKGEIRYSTHHENSLLLVLFNETDAETVGFDGQKRLPDPPRELPFWSDSFIHLHDDWCALIKYGHAAPKLADLSSGLHIQEIIEAF
;
A
#
# COMPACT_ATOMS: atom_id res chain seq x y z
N MET A 1 15.67 -3.12 0.21
CA MET A 1 14.97 -4.35 -0.24
C MET A 1 15.75 -4.98 -1.39
N GLN A 2 15.58 -6.29 -1.64
CA GLN A 2 16.34 -7.01 -2.66
C GLN A 2 15.49 -8.07 -3.38
N LEU A 3 15.69 -8.23 -4.69
CA LEU A 3 15.17 -9.32 -5.51
C LEU A 3 16.35 -10.12 -6.05
N VAL A 4 16.37 -11.43 -5.84
CA VAL A 4 17.47 -12.31 -6.24
C VAL A 4 17.01 -13.20 -7.39
N PHE A 5 17.84 -13.27 -8.44
CA PHE A 5 17.65 -14.07 -9.63
C PHE A 5 18.83 -15.05 -9.79
N GLU A 6 18.73 -15.98 -10.74
CA GLU A 6 19.77 -16.99 -10.97
C GLU A 6 21.16 -16.40 -11.27
N LYS A 7 21.23 -15.21 -11.86
CA LYS A 7 22.47 -14.60 -12.38
C LYS A 7 22.87 -13.29 -11.69
N GLY A 8 22.09 -12.84 -10.71
CA GLY A 8 22.34 -11.56 -10.05
C GLY A 8 21.19 -11.14 -9.16
N GLU A 9 21.27 -9.92 -8.64
CA GLU A 9 20.27 -9.35 -7.77
C GLU A 9 20.01 -7.87 -8.09
N ILE A 10 18.81 -7.43 -7.75
CA ILE A 10 18.38 -6.04 -7.82
C ILE A 10 18.16 -5.56 -6.39
N ARG A 11 18.92 -4.53 -5.98
CA ARG A 11 18.71 -3.84 -4.71
C ARG A 11 18.00 -2.51 -4.95
N TYR A 12 17.02 -2.22 -4.11
CA TYR A 12 16.21 -1.02 -4.20
C TYR A 12 15.82 -0.49 -2.82
N SER A 13 15.57 0.81 -2.74
CA SER A 13 15.26 1.50 -1.50
C SER A 13 14.15 2.50 -1.71
N THR A 14 13.27 2.64 -0.72
CA THR A 14 12.27 3.72 -0.67
C THR A 14 12.90 5.08 -0.40
N HIS A 15 14.14 5.13 0.10
CA HIS A 15 14.89 6.39 0.27
C HIS A 15 15.53 6.89 -1.03
N HIS A 16 15.72 6.01 -2.01
CA HIS A 16 16.35 6.30 -3.30
C HIS A 16 15.50 5.73 -4.44
N GLU A 17 14.23 6.12 -4.44
CA GLU A 17 13.17 5.63 -5.33
C GLU A 17 13.47 5.77 -6.83
N ASN A 18 14.35 6.72 -7.21
CA ASN A 18 14.70 6.99 -8.61
C ASN A 18 15.94 6.20 -9.07
N SER A 19 16.35 5.17 -8.32
CA SER A 19 17.52 4.37 -8.67
C SER A 19 17.38 2.92 -8.23
N LEU A 20 17.97 2.02 -9.02
CA LEU A 20 18.19 0.63 -8.67
C LEU A 20 19.69 0.33 -8.70
N LEU A 21 20.13 -0.57 -7.83
CA LEU A 21 21.47 -1.15 -7.91
C LEU A 21 21.36 -2.58 -8.46
N LEU A 22 22.02 -2.83 -9.58
CA LEU A 22 22.16 -4.14 -10.21
C LEU A 22 23.50 -4.75 -9.80
N VAL A 23 23.47 -5.99 -9.32
CA VAL A 23 24.68 -6.76 -9.01
C VAL A 23 24.61 -8.06 -9.77
N LEU A 24 25.53 -8.28 -10.71
CA LEU A 24 25.64 -9.54 -11.44
C LEU A 24 26.63 -10.47 -10.72
N PHE A 25 26.29 -11.74 -10.56
CA PHE A 25 27.14 -12.68 -9.78
C PHE A 25 28.42 -13.10 -10.49
N ASN A 26 28.48 -12.88 -11.80
CA ASN A 26 29.65 -13.13 -12.64
C ASN A 26 30.56 -11.90 -12.78
N GLU A 27 30.18 -10.76 -12.21
CA GLU A 27 30.95 -9.51 -12.28
C GLU A 27 31.27 -9.01 -10.87
N THR A 28 32.34 -8.23 -10.75
CA THR A 28 32.75 -7.68 -9.44
C THR A 28 32.12 -6.32 -9.17
N ASP A 29 31.63 -5.66 -10.23
CA ASP A 29 31.08 -4.32 -10.17
C ASP A 29 29.56 -4.34 -10.03
N ALA A 30 29.04 -3.30 -9.38
CA ALA A 30 27.62 -3.05 -9.24
C ALA A 30 27.25 -1.83 -10.09
N GLU A 31 26.20 -1.96 -10.90
CA GLU A 31 25.72 -0.89 -11.77
C GLU A 31 24.56 -0.15 -11.10
N THR A 32 24.61 1.18 -11.11
CA THR A 32 23.49 2.01 -10.66
C THR A 32 22.67 2.47 -11.86
N VAL A 33 21.43 2.00 -11.95
CA VAL A 33 20.48 2.42 -12.99
C VAL A 33 19.59 3.52 -12.43
N GLY A 34 19.71 4.71 -12.98
CA GLY A 34 18.84 5.85 -12.68
C GLY A 34 17.59 5.85 -13.57
N PHE A 35 16.45 6.23 -13.00
CA PHE A 35 15.25 6.55 -13.77
C PHE A 35 15.23 8.04 -14.13
N ASP A 36 14.76 8.40 -15.33
CA ASP A 36 14.79 9.76 -15.92
C ASP A 36 13.90 10.81 -15.22
N GLY A 37 13.72 10.71 -13.90
CA GLY A 37 13.11 11.74 -13.05
C GLY A 37 11.59 11.82 -13.10
N GLN A 38 10.93 11.16 -14.05
CA GLN A 38 9.47 11.06 -14.06
C GLN A 38 9.00 9.81 -13.34
N LYS A 39 8.45 9.99 -12.14
CA LYS A 39 7.65 8.98 -11.46
C LYS A 39 6.53 8.51 -12.39
N ARG A 40 6.58 7.24 -12.83
CA ARG A 40 5.48 6.63 -13.62
C ARG A 40 4.18 6.56 -12.84
N LEU A 41 4.30 6.50 -11.51
CA LEU A 41 3.19 6.52 -10.57
C LEU A 41 3.47 7.62 -9.53
N PRO A 42 2.59 8.61 -9.36
CA PRO A 42 2.73 9.56 -8.27
C PRO A 42 2.66 8.80 -6.94
N ASP A 43 3.38 9.27 -5.92
CA ASP A 43 3.14 8.77 -4.57
C ASP A 43 1.66 8.98 -4.26
N PRO A 44 0.99 8.00 -3.64
CA PRO A 44 -0.32 8.29 -3.07
C PRO A 44 -0.14 9.49 -2.12
N PRO A 45 -1.08 10.45 -2.11
CA PRO A 45 -1.05 11.51 -1.11
C PRO A 45 -0.89 10.83 0.25
N ARG A 46 0.12 11.26 1.04
CA ARG A 46 0.40 10.72 2.38
C ARG A 46 -0.93 10.43 3.05
N GLU A 47 -1.15 9.17 3.43
CA GLU A 47 -2.38 8.74 4.08
C GLU A 47 -2.75 9.79 5.13
N LEU A 48 -3.98 10.29 5.01
CA LEU A 48 -4.50 11.28 5.94
C LEU A 48 -4.26 10.74 7.35
N PRO A 49 -3.67 11.53 8.28
CA PRO A 49 -3.34 11.10 9.64
C PRO A 49 -4.54 10.58 10.47
N PHE A 50 -5.73 10.57 9.89
CA PHE A 50 -7.00 10.25 10.51
C PHE A 50 -7.53 8.86 10.16
N TRP A 51 -6.86 8.05 9.32
CA TRP A 51 -7.38 6.73 8.96
C TRP A 51 -7.44 5.78 10.18
N SER A 52 -6.42 5.81 11.05
CA SER A 52 -6.45 5.06 12.31
C SER A 52 -7.58 5.50 13.23
N ASP A 53 -7.78 6.82 13.36
CA ASP A 53 -8.81 7.40 14.20
C ASP A 53 -10.21 7.09 13.65
N SER A 54 -10.32 7.03 12.32
CA SER A 54 -11.56 6.69 11.62
C SER A 54 -12.01 5.26 11.92
N PHE A 55 -11.10 4.29 12.06
CA PHE A 55 -11.45 2.92 12.42
C PHE A 55 -11.94 2.78 13.86
N ILE A 56 -11.35 3.54 14.80
CA ILE A 56 -11.78 3.56 16.21
C ILE A 56 -13.19 4.14 16.31
N HIS A 57 -13.43 5.28 15.65
CA HIS A 57 -14.76 5.89 15.61
C HIS A 57 -15.80 4.98 14.92
N LEU A 58 -15.42 4.30 13.85
CA LEU A 58 -16.28 3.32 13.18
C LEU A 58 -16.62 2.15 14.11
N HIS A 59 -15.64 1.63 14.86
CA HIS A 59 -15.85 0.55 15.83
C HIS A 59 -16.80 0.96 16.96
N ASP A 60 -16.65 2.18 17.49
CA ASP A 60 -17.53 2.71 18.53
C ASP A 60 -18.97 2.88 18.02
N ASP A 61 -19.13 3.39 16.80
CA ASP A 61 -20.43 3.50 16.13
C ASP A 61 -21.08 2.11 15.94
N TRP A 62 -20.31 1.09 15.51
CA TRP A 62 -20.78 -0.31 15.41
C TRP A 62 -21.24 -0.85 16.78
N CYS A 63 -20.44 -0.64 17.82
CA CYS A 63 -20.76 -1.06 19.18
C CYS A 63 -22.04 -0.37 19.69
N ALA A 64 -22.21 0.91 19.40
CA ALA A 64 -23.39 1.68 19.78
C ALA A 64 -24.65 1.22 19.04
N LEU A 65 -24.53 0.90 17.75
CA LEU A 65 -25.62 0.32 16.95
C LEU A 65 -26.08 -1.02 17.54
N ILE A 66 -25.15 -1.93 17.86
CA ILE A 66 -25.48 -3.24 18.43
C ILE A 66 -26.13 -3.12 19.82
N LYS A 67 -25.60 -2.25 20.68
CA LYS A 67 -26.06 -2.13 22.08
C LYS A 67 -27.35 -1.33 22.22
N TYR A 68 -27.55 -0.32 21.39
CA TYR A 68 -28.61 0.68 21.59
C TYR A 68 -29.52 0.87 20.38
N GLY A 69 -29.25 0.21 19.24
CA GLY A 69 -30.05 0.36 18.02
C GLY A 69 -29.87 1.71 17.32
N HIS A 70 -28.87 2.51 17.68
CA HIS A 70 -28.63 3.81 17.06
C HIS A 70 -27.89 3.65 15.74
N ALA A 71 -28.54 3.98 14.63
CA ALA A 71 -27.92 4.05 13.32
C ALA A 71 -27.05 5.32 13.22
N ALA A 72 -25.74 5.14 13.07
CA ALA A 72 -24.84 6.23 12.71
C ALA A 72 -24.83 6.40 11.18
N PRO A 73 -24.90 7.63 10.65
CA PRO A 73 -24.98 7.89 9.21
C PRO A 73 -23.72 7.50 8.42
N LYS A 74 -22.62 7.18 9.11
CA LYS A 74 -21.31 6.84 8.52
C LYS A 74 -20.96 5.35 8.56
N LEU A 75 -21.83 4.51 9.13
CA LEU A 75 -21.61 3.07 9.12
C LEU A 75 -21.93 2.52 7.74
N ALA A 76 -20.93 1.95 7.09
CA ALA A 76 -21.14 1.22 5.85
C ALA A 76 -22.08 0.03 6.11
N ASP A 77 -23.08 -0.12 5.25
CA ASP A 77 -23.94 -1.29 5.28
C ASP A 77 -23.18 -2.53 4.75
N LEU A 78 -23.67 -3.72 5.12
CA LEU A 78 -23.04 -4.98 4.71
C LEU A 78 -23.00 -5.11 3.17
N SER A 79 -23.98 -4.55 2.48
CA SER A 79 -24.02 -4.49 1.01
C SER A 79 -22.86 -3.69 0.41
N SER A 80 -22.42 -2.61 1.06
CA SER A 80 -21.26 -1.83 0.65
C SER A 80 -19.96 -2.63 0.76
N GLY A 81 -19.87 -3.57 1.70
CA GLY A 81 -18.71 -4.44 1.87
C GLY A 81 -18.56 -5.50 0.77
N LEU A 82 -19.67 -5.98 0.20
CA LEU A 82 -19.66 -7.00 -0.87
C LEU A 82 -18.98 -6.48 -2.15
N HIS A 83 -19.17 -5.21 -2.50
CA HIS A 83 -18.49 -4.63 -3.67
C HIS A 83 -16.98 -4.50 -3.49
N ILE A 84 -16.50 -4.33 -2.25
CA ILE A 84 -15.05 -4.30 -1.98
C ILE A 84 -14.45 -5.71 -2.18
N GLN A 85 -15.16 -6.75 -1.73
CA GLN A 85 -14.77 -8.15 -1.93
C GLN A 85 -14.68 -8.50 -3.43
N GLU A 86 -15.68 -8.12 -4.22
CA GLU A 86 -15.71 -8.34 -5.67
C GLU A 86 -14.53 -7.65 -6.40
N ILE A 87 -14.15 -6.44 -5.95
CA ILE A 87 -13.01 -5.72 -6.52
C ILE A 87 -11.69 -6.43 -6.16
N ILE A 88 -11.51 -6.89 -4.91
CA ILE A 88 -10.30 -7.59 -4.48
C ILE A 88 -10.12 -8.92 -5.23
N GLU A 89 -11.21 -9.67 -5.45
CA GLU A 89 -11.16 -10.96 -6.15
C GLU A 89 -10.91 -10.84 -7.66
N ALA A 90 -11.06 -9.64 -8.23
CA ALA A 90 -10.79 -9.37 -9.65
C ALA A 90 -9.32 -9.02 -9.95
N PHE A 91 -8.48 -8.84 -8.94
CA PHE A 91 -7.02 -8.60 -9.06
C PHE A 91 -6.22 -9.89 -8.83
#